data_AF-A0A6I4T6Y5-F1
#
_entry.id   AF-A0A6I4T6Y5-F1
#
_cell.length_a   1.000
_cell.length_b   1.000
_cell.length_c   1.000
_cell.angle_alpha   90.00
_cell.angle_beta   90.00
_cell.angle_gamma   90.00
#
_symmetry.space_group_name_H-M   'P 1'
#
loop_
_entity.id
_entity.type
_entity.pdbx_description
1 polymer ?
#
loop_
_entity_poly.entity_id
_entity_poly.type
_entity_poly.pdbx_seq_one_letter_code
_entity_poly.pdbx_strand_id
1 'polypeptide(L)' 'MKETLSVIVKDYGWIHGGIGVLGNLTFFIGSIFFLPRFEAHLTLGVWLFIAGSLLMMVGAAGDLVVKILDSKDQ' A
#
# COMPACT_ATOMS: atom_id res chain seq x y z
N MET A 1 -19.53 -9.55 -18.64
CA MET A 1 -18.76 -9.82 -17.40
C MET A 1 -17.38 -9.16 -17.42
N LYS A 2 -16.58 -9.32 -18.49
CA LYS A 2 -15.27 -8.64 -18.63
C LYS A 2 -15.34 -7.10 -18.59
N GLU A 3 -16.31 -6.51 -19.31
CA GLU A 3 -16.62 -5.07 -19.27
C GLU A 3 -16.86 -4.55 -17.85
N THR A 4 -17.68 -5.25 -17.06
CA THR A 4 -17.98 -4.88 -15.68
C THR A 4 -16.76 -4.98 -14.76
N LEU A 5 -15.88 -5.96 -15.00
CA LEU A 5 -14.65 -6.13 -14.22
C LEU A 5 -13.66 -5.00 -14.52
N SER A 6 -13.52 -4.61 -15.79
CA SER A 6 -12.63 -3.51 -16.19
C SER A 6 -13.08 -2.17 -15.60
N VAL A 7 -14.38 -1.88 -15.64
CA VAL A 7 -14.95 -0.64 -15.04
C VAL A 7 -14.76 -0.62 -13.52
N ILE A 8 -15.08 -1.72 -12.82
CA ILE A 8 -14.90 -1.81 -11.37
C ILE A 8 -13.42 -1.66 -11.00
N VAL A 9 -12.52 -2.35 -11.69
CA VAL A 9 -11.08 -2.30 -11.38
C VAL A 9 -10.47 -0.94 -11.72
N LYS A 10 -10.85 -0.30 -12.83
CA LYS A 10 -10.36 1.05 -13.20
C LYS A 10 -10.91 2.15 -12.31
N ASP A 11 -12.20 2.13 -11.96
CA ASP A 11 -12.78 3.12 -11.04
C ASP A 11 -12.22 2.99 -9.62
N TYR A 12 -11.78 1.80 -9.22
CA TYR A 12 -11.13 1.55 -7.93
C TYR A 12 -9.60 1.72 -7.93
N GLY A 13 -8.98 2.20 -9.00
CA GLY A 13 -7.53 2.47 -9.04
C GLY A 13 -7.05 3.40 -7.90
N TRP A 14 -7.91 4.33 -7.49
CA TRP A 14 -7.68 5.21 -6.33
C TRP A 14 -7.56 4.45 -5.01
N ILE A 15 -8.15 3.26 -4.88
CA ILE A 15 -8.06 2.45 -3.66
C ILE A 15 -6.67 1.87 -3.51
N HIS A 16 -6.11 1.22 -4.53
CA HIS A 16 -4.79 0.60 -4.40
C HIS A 16 -3.69 1.66 -4.26
N GLY A 17 -3.82 2.76 -5.04
CA GLY A 17 -2.96 3.93 -4.89
C GLY A 17 -3.08 4.59 -3.50
N GLY A 18 -4.30 4.78 -2.99
CA GLY A 18 -4.55 5.33 -1.67
C GLY A 18 -4.00 4.46 -0.54
N ILE A 19 -4.19 3.14 -0.63
CA ILE A 19 -3.59 2.16 0.29
C ILE A 19 -2.06 2.23 0.24
N GLY A 20 -1.48 2.34 -0.95
CA GLY A 20 -0.03 2.48 -1.14
C GLY A 20 0.51 3.75 -0.49
N VAL A 21 -0.14 4.90 -0.68
CA VAL A 21 0.25 6.18 -0.07
C VAL A 21 0.12 6.12 1.46
N LEU A 22 -0.99 5.60 1.97
CA LEU A 22 -1.19 5.45 3.42
C LEU A 22 -0.14 4.51 4.03
N GLY A 23 0.17 3.42 3.35
CA GLY A 23 1.23 2.49 3.73
C GLY A 23 2.59 3.17 3.80
N ASN A 24 2.96 3.94 2.78
CA ASN A 24 4.22 4.69 2.73
C ASN A 24 4.33 5.69 3.88
N LEU A 25 3.27 6.46 4.16
CA LEU A 25 3.25 7.41 5.28
C LEU A 25 3.40 6.70 6.62
N THR A 26 2.66 5.61 6.84
CA THR A 26 2.71 4.84 8.08
C THR A 26 4.08 4.20 8.28
N PHE A 27 4.67 3.65 7.22
CA PHE A 27 6.02 3.10 7.22
C PHE A 27 7.07 4.16 7.55
N PHE A 28 6.97 5.33 6.93
CA PHE A 28 7.88 6.43 7.15
C PHE A 28 7.82 6.91 8.60
N ILE A 29 6.62 7.09 9.16
CA ILE A 29 6.42 7.44 10.57
C ILE A 29 7.01 6.36 11.48
N GLY A 30 6.73 5.08 11.22
CA GLY A 30 7.31 3.97 11.98
C GLY A 30 8.84 3.97 11.97
N SER A 31 9.44 4.32 10.82
CA SER A 31 10.90 4.41 10.66
C SER A 31 11.52 5.54 11.51
N ILE A 32 10.77 6.63 11.76
CA ILE A 32 11.25 7.72 12.64
C ILE A 32 11.46 7.22 14.08
N PHE A 33 10.66 6.27 14.55
CA PHE A 33 10.81 5.70 15.88
C PHE A 33 12.09 4.88 16.08
N PHE A 34 12.82 4.55 15.00
CA PHE A 34 14.13 3.91 15.08
C PHE A 34 15.27 4.89 15.36
N LEU A 35 15.00 6.21 15.42
CA LEU A 35 15.99 7.18 15.88
C LEU A 35 16.26 6.98 17.38
N PRO A 36 17.52 7.14 17.86
CA PRO A 36 17.88 6.94 19.26
C PRO A 36 17.06 7.79 20.25
N ARG A 37 16.53 8.93 19.80
CA ARG A 37 15.69 9.81 20.61
C ARG A 37 14.36 9.16 21.04
N PHE A 38 13.90 8.13 20.33
CA PHE A 38 12.59 7.50 20.55
C PHE A 38 12.69 6.04 21.04
N GLU A 39 13.83 5.60 21.58
CA GLU A 39 14.06 4.22 22.02
C GLU A 39 12.95 3.67 22.94
N ALA A 40 12.40 4.50 23.84
CA ALA A 40 11.31 4.08 24.73
C ALA A 40 10.01 3.68 23.99
N HIS A 41 9.89 4.03 22.71
CA HIS A 41 8.69 3.85 21.89
C HIS A 41 8.95 2.91 20.70
N LEU A 42 10.05 2.16 20.73
CA LEU A 42 10.52 1.33 19.63
C LEU A 42 9.48 0.25 19.24
N THR A 43 8.78 -0.33 20.21
CA THR A 43 7.70 -1.30 19.95
C THR A 43 6.59 -0.71 19.08
N LEU A 44 6.18 0.54 19.33
CA LEU A 44 5.20 1.23 18.49
C LEU A 44 5.75 1.48 17.08
N GLY A 45 7.02 1.91 17.00
CA GLY A 45 7.74 2.08 15.74
C GLY A 45 7.74 0.83 14.87
N VAL A 46 8.06 -0.34 15.46
CA VAL A 46 8.07 -1.64 14.78
C VAL A 46 6.68 -1.98 14.25
N TRP A 47 5.62 -1.82 15.04
CA TRP A 47 4.27 -2.13 14.57
C TRP A 47 3.80 -1.20 13.45
N LEU A 48 4.10 0.10 13.53
CA LEU A 48 3.83 1.06 12.45
C LEU A 48 4.62 0.71 11.19
N PHE A 49 5.89 0.32 11.34
CA PHE A 49 6.73 -0.10 10.23
C PHE A 49 6.18 -1.35 9.53
N ILE A 50 5.79 -2.38 10.30
CA ILE A 50 5.19 -3.62 9.77
C ILE A 50 3.86 -3.33 9.08
N ALA A 51 2.96 -2.58 9.74
CA ALA A 51 1.66 -2.23 9.18
C ALA A 51 1.79 -1.39 7.89
N GLY A 52 2.66 -0.39 7.90
CA GLY A 52 2.95 0.43 6.72
C GLY A 52 3.52 -0.40 5.57
N SER A 53 4.47 -1.29 5.86
CA SER A 53 5.06 -2.22 4.88
C SER A 53 4.00 -3.13 4.25
N LEU A 54 3.08 -3.67 5.06
CA LEU A 54 2.00 -4.53 4.59
C LEU A 54 1.03 -3.77 3.67
N LEU A 55 0.64 -2.54 4.04
CA LEU A 55 -0.23 -1.70 3.21
C LEU A 55 0.44 -1.36 1.87
N MET A 56 1.72 -0.98 1.87
CA MET A 56 2.47 -0.74 0.63
C MET A 56 2.48 -1.97 -0.29
N MET A 57 2.71 -3.16 0.30
CA MET A 57 2.71 -4.42 -0.44
C MET A 57 1.34 -4.70 -1.07
N VAL A 58 0.25 -4.50 -0.32
CA VAL A 58 -1.12 -4.68 -0.82
C VAL A 58 -1.43 -3.68 -1.93
N GLY A 59 -1.06 -2.41 -1.77
CA GLY A 59 -1.23 -1.38 -2.80
C GLY A 59 -0.49 -1.73 -4.09
N ALA A 60 0.78 -2.12 -3.98
CA ALA A 60 1.60 -2.51 -5.13
C ALA A 60 1.09 -3.79 -5.82
N ALA A 61 0.62 -4.78 -5.05
CA ALA A 61 0.01 -5.99 -5.58
C ALA A 61 -1.28 -5.68 -6.35
N GLY A 62 -2.14 -4.80 -5.83
CA GLY A 62 -3.33 -4.32 -6.50
C GLY A 62 -3.01 -3.66 -7.84
N ASP A 63 -2.08 -2.71 -7.84
CA ASP A 63 -1.62 -2.02 -9.06
C ASP A 63 -1.04 -2.99 -10.10
N LEU A 64 -0.29 -4.01 -9.67
CA LEU A 64 0.24 -5.03 -10.57
C LEU A 64 -0.86 -5.87 -11.22
N VAL A 65 -1.86 -6.29 -10.43
CA VAL A 65 -3.01 -7.06 -10.95
C VAL A 65 -3.76 -6.25 -11.99
N VAL A 66 -4.03 -4.96 -11.72
CA VAL A 66 -4.69 -4.06 -12.68
C VAL A 66 -3.91 -3.98 -14.00
N LYS A 67 -2.59 -3.76 -13.92
CA LYS A 67 -1.74 -3.66 -15.11
C LYS A 67 -1.72 -4.95 -15.93
N ILE A 68 -1.67 -6.11 -15.28
CA ILE A 68 -1.69 -7.41 -15.97
C ILE A 68 -3.04 -7.65 -16.66
N LEU A 69 -4.15 -7.29 -16.02
CA LEU A 69 -5.48 -7.41 -16.62
C LEU A 69 -5.64 -6.47 -17.82
N ASP A 70 -5.26 -5.20 -17.67
CA ASP A 70 -5.27 -4.23 -18.77
C ASP A 70 -4.41 -4.69 -19.95
N SER A 71 -3.24 -5.30 -19.71
CA SER A 71 -2.36 -5.81 -20.77
C SER A 71 -2.92 -7.01 -21.54
N LYS A 72 -3.90 -7.73 -20.98
CA LYS A 72 -4.53 -8.90 -21.62
C LYS A 72 -5.76 -8.55 -22.46
N ASP A 73 -6.33 -7.37 -22.23
CA ASP A 73 -7.49 -6.88 -22.97
C ASP A 73 -7.11 -5.97 -24.17
N GLN A 74 -5.81 -5.66 -24.36
CA GLN A 74 -5.24 -5.03 -25.56
C GLN A 74 -4.67 -6.06 -26.53
#